data_AF-A0A4D6YS11-F1
#
_entry.id   AF-A0A4D6YS11-F1
#
_cell.length_a   1.000
_cell.length_b   1.000
_cell.length_c   1.000
_cell.angle_alpha   90.00
_cell.angle_beta   90.00
_cell.angle_gamma   90.00
#
_symmetry.space_group_name_H-M   'P 1'
#
loop_
_entity.id
_entity.type
_entity.pdbx_description
1 polymer ?
#
loop_
_entity_poly.entity_id
_entity_poly.type
_entity_poly.pdbx_seq_one_letter_code
_entity_poly.pdbx_strand_id
1 'polypeptide(L)'
;FFQNFVLKNGDQPEYIHPYLIKSSLSSLSLSYPSQFSNSSFFYQVFNPDLTISASNNPNPRSTHVVSSFSDLSLTLDLPSTNLRFFLVRGSPYLTCVATRGVAVSISTIHAILEFNSNSSLTKYTIKLNNNQTWLIYTSSPINLNHGLSSITSGGFSGVIRIAILPVSDPGYELILDRFSSCYPVSGDAVFTKPFCLEYKWEKKGWGDLLMLAHPLHVRLLSGNDCGIAVLDDFKYQSIDGELVGVVGDSWVLKTDPVSVTWHSIRGVKEESYPEIIDAL
;
A
#
# COMPACT_ATOMS: atom_id res chain seq x y z
N PHE A 1 -9.31 0.54 -8.81
CA PHE A 1 -7.86 0.47 -8.53
C PHE A 1 -7.28 -0.93 -8.52
N PHE A 2 -8.10 -1.98 -8.67
CA PHE A 2 -7.65 -3.37 -8.66
C PHE A 2 -8.11 -4.16 -9.89
N GLN A 3 -8.65 -3.45 -10.90
CA GLN A 3 -9.28 -4.08 -12.05
C GLN A 3 -8.29 -4.94 -12.85
N ASN A 4 -7.02 -4.56 -12.88
CA ASN A 4 -5.97 -5.32 -13.54
C ASN A 4 -5.74 -6.69 -12.91
N PHE A 5 -6.20 -6.96 -11.68
CA PHE A 5 -6.13 -8.30 -11.08
C PHE A 5 -7.26 -9.23 -11.55
N VAL A 6 -8.35 -8.70 -12.12
CA VAL A 6 -9.51 -9.51 -12.56
C VAL A 6 -9.64 -9.59 -14.08
N LEU A 7 -8.96 -8.72 -14.82
CA LEU A 7 -9.01 -8.70 -16.28
C LEU A 7 -7.94 -9.59 -16.91
N LYS A 8 -8.32 -10.36 -17.93
CA LYS A 8 -7.44 -11.30 -18.66
C LYS A 8 -6.71 -12.25 -17.70
N ASN A 9 -5.38 -12.20 -17.67
CA ASN A 9 -4.55 -13.03 -16.80
C ASN A 9 -4.38 -12.45 -15.39
N GLY A 10 -4.85 -11.23 -15.16
CA GLY A 10 -4.68 -10.54 -13.89
C GLY A 10 -3.23 -10.12 -13.59
N ASP A 11 -2.39 -10.00 -14.63
CA ASP A 11 -0.92 -9.89 -14.56
C ASP A 11 -0.39 -8.49 -14.86
N GLN A 12 -1.27 -7.50 -14.93
CA GLN A 12 -0.88 -6.10 -15.10
C GLN A 12 -0.69 -5.47 -13.71
N PRO A 13 0.32 -4.59 -13.54
CA PRO A 13 0.57 -3.96 -12.25
C PRO A 13 -0.58 -3.04 -11.85
N GLU A 14 -0.85 -2.96 -10.55
CA GLU A 14 -1.75 -1.96 -9.95
C GLU A 14 -0.98 -1.11 -8.95
N TYR A 15 -1.32 0.18 -8.93
CA TYR A 15 -0.78 1.10 -7.95
C TYR A 15 -1.61 1.08 -6.67
N ILE A 16 -1.07 0.40 -5.67
CA ILE A 16 -1.58 0.30 -4.31
C ILE A 16 -0.54 0.99 -3.43
N HIS A 17 -0.67 2.32 -3.37
CA HIS A 17 0.31 3.20 -2.76
C HIS A 17 0.75 2.70 -1.37
N PRO A 18 2.07 2.72 -1.07
CA PRO A 18 3.14 3.34 -1.87
C PRO A 18 3.72 2.44 -2.98
N TYR A 19 3.14 1.26 -3.22
CA TYR A 19 3.75 0.23 -4.06
C TYR A 19 3.03 0.03 -5.40
N LEU A 20 3.79 -0.40 -6.41
CA LEU A 20 3.21 -1.11 -7.54
C LEU A 20 3.23 -2.61 -7.24
N ILE A 21 2.08 -3.26 -7.42
CA ILE A 21 1.90 -4.67 -7.13
C ILE A 21 1.45 -5.38 -8.40
N LYS A 22 2.09 -6.50 -8.70
CA LYS A 22 1.76 -7.33 -9.86
C LYS A 22 1.68 -8.79 -9.43
N SER A 23 0.57 -9.46 -9.74
CA SER A 23 0.51 -10.92 -9.61
C SER A 23 1.04 -11.57 -10.88
N SER A 24 1.65 -12.74 -10.73
CA SER A 24 2.10 -13.56 -11.86
C SER A 24 2.01 -15.03 -11.46
N LEU A 25 1.01 -15.73 -11.96
CA LEU A 25 0.74 -17.12 -11.60
C LEU A 25 0.63 -17.27 -10.06
N SER A 26 1.50 -18.08 -9.46
CA SER A 26 1.53 -18.36 -8.02
C SER A 26 2.53 -17.49 -7.26
N SER A 27 2.76 -16.26 -7.72
CA SER A 27 3.58 -15.27 -7.02
C SER A 27 2.98 -13.87 -7.07
N LEU A 28 3.47 -13.02 -6.18
CA LEU A 28 3.13 -11.61 -6.12
C LEU A 28 4.42 -10.79 -6.01
N SER A 29 4.62 -9.90 -6.97
CA SER A 29 5.76 -9.00 -7.06
C SER A 29 5.38 -7.62 -6.55
N LEU A 30 6.30 -7.04 -5.77
CA LEU A 30 6.22 -5.75 -5.12
C LEU A 30 7.33 -4.85 -5.67
N SER A 31 6.99 -3.60 -5.98
CA SER A 31 7.92 -2.57 -6.40
C SER A 31 7.71 -1.30 -5.58
N TYR A 32 8.80 -0.67 -5.13
CA TYR A 32 8.78 0.73 -4.72
C TYR A 32 9.31 1.56 -5.89
N PRO A 33 8.42 2.07 -6.76
CA PRO A 33 8.80 2.50 -8.09
C PRO A 33 9.65 3.76 -8.06
N SER A 34 10.76 3.74 -8.82
CA SER A 34 11.45 4.96 -9.20
C SER A 34 10.57 5.81 -10.10
N GLN A 35 10.68 7.11 -9.94
CA GLN A 35 9.91 8.10 -10.66
C GLN A 35 10.76 8.69 -11.78
N PHE A 36 10.22 8.74 -13.00
CA PHE A 36 10.89 9.37 -14.14
C PHE A 36 10.06 10.56 -14.61
N SER A 37 10.67 11.74 -14.68
CA SER A 37 10.07 12.98 -15.17
C SER A 37 10.84 13.55 -16.35
N ASN A 38 10.11 14.17 -17.28
CA ASN A 38 10.62 15.18 -18.20
C ASN A 38 9.59 16.32 -18.31
N SER A 39 9.81 17.26 -19.23
CA SER A 39 8.93 18.42 -19.40
C SER A 39 7.53 18.07 -19.95
N SER A 40 7.36 16.92 -20.58
CA SER A 40 6.10 16.50 -21.23
C SER A 40 5.31 15.49 -20.42
N PHE A 41 5.98 14.62 -19.67
CA PHE A 41 5.31 13.57 -18.90
C PHE A 41 6.14 13.11 -17.71
N PHE A 42 5.43 12.41 -16.83
CA PHE A 42 5.95 11.80 -15.63
C PHE A 42 5.32 10.43 -15.45
N TYR A 43 6.10 9.41 -15.09
CA TYR A 43 5.61 8.05 -14.89
C TYR A 43 6.44 7.27 -13.89
N GLN A 44 5.87 6.15 -13.44
CA GLN A 44 6.51 5.17 -12.57
C GLN A 44 6.86 3.91 -13.36
N VAL A 45 8.03 3.33 -13.07
CA VAL A 45 8.46 2.06 -13.67
C VAL A 45 8.25 0.93 -12.69
N PHE A 46 7.60 -0.15 -13.13
CA PHE A 46 7.51 -1.37 -12.34
C PHE A 46 8.80 -2.18 -12.47
N ASN A 47 9.52 -2.34 -11.36
CA ASN A 47 10.62 -3.28 -11.22
C ASN A 47 10.27 -4.27 -10.10
N PRO A 48 10.33 -5.60 -10.31
CA PRO A 48 9.99 -6.57 -9.28
C PRO A 48 11.07 -6.63 -8.19
N ASP A 49 11.14 -5.58 -7.36
CA ASP A 49 12.13 -5.41 -6.30
C ASP A 49 12.11 -6.59 -5.34
N LEU A 50 10.92 -7.07 -4.98
CA LEU A 50 10.70 -8.33 -4.27
C LEU A 50 9.58 -9.13 -4.93
N THR A 51 9.71 -10.45 -5.00
CA THR A 51 8.68 -11.36 -5.49
C THR A 51 8.46 -12.48 -4.48
N ILE A 52 7.25 -12.54 -3.92
CA ILE A 52 6.85 -13.46 -2.87
C ILE A 52 6.15 -14.66 -3.51
N SER A 53 6.59 -15.86 -3.14
CA SER A 53 6.05 -17.14 -3.59
C SER A 53 6.29 -18.22 -2.53
N ALA A 54 5.99 -19.48 -2.86
CA ALA A 54 6.34 -20.63 -2.05
C ALA A 54 7.19 -21.61 -2.85
N SER A 55 8.26 -22.14 -2.23
CA SER A 55 9.14 -23.14 -2.86
C SER A 55 8.49 -24.53 -2.90
N ASN A 56 7.61 -24.85 -1.95
CA ASN A 56 6.86 -26.10 -1.89
C ASN A 56 5.52 -26.04 -2.66
N ASN A 57 5.51 -25.38 -3.83
CA ASN A 57 4.30 -25.18 -4.63
C ASN A 57 3.94 -26.42 -5.48
N PRO A 58 2.80 -27.09 -5.25
CA PRO A 58 2.36 -28.25 -6.03
C PRO A 58 1.89 -27.89 -7.45
N ASN A 59 1.48 -26.63 -7.70
CA ASN A 59 1.04 -26.17 -9.01
C ASN A 59 1.51 -24.73 -9.30
N PRO A 60 2.75 -24.58 -9.80
CA PRO A 60 3.34 -23.27 -10.13
C PRO A 60 2.59 -22.46 -11.20
N ARG A 61 1.72 -23.10 -11.99
CA ARG A 61 0.95 -22.44 -13.04
C ARG A 61 -0.42 -21.96 -12.57
N SER A 62 -0.79 -22.24 -11.33
CA SER A 62 -2.04 -21.70 -10.77
C SER A 62 -1.95 -20.19 -10.69
N THR A 63 -2.97 -19.51 -11.16
CA THR A 63 -3.12 -18.05 -11.02
C THR A 63 -3.68 -17.70 -9.64
N HIS A 64 -3.64 -16.41 -9.32
CA HIS A 64 -4.32 -15.86 -8.16
C HIS A 64 -5.85 -15.87 -8.32
N VAL A 65 -6.51 -15.67 -7.19
CA VAL A 65 -7.96 -15.47 -7.09
C VAL A 65 -8.21 -14.24 -6.21
N VAL A 66 -9.11 -13.36 -6.66
CA VAL A 66 -9.66 -12.30 -5.80
C VAL A 66 -10.78 -12.91 -4.96
N SER A 67 -10.57 -13.05 -3.66
CA SER A 67 -11.55 -13.69 -2.76
C SER A 67 -12.42 -12.70 -1.99
N SER A 68 -11.99 -11.45 -1.87
CA SER A 68 -12.77 -10.36 -1.27
C SER A 68 -12.27 -9.00 -1.77
N PHE A 69 -13.11 -7.98 -1.73
CA PHE A 69 -12.77 -6.59 -2.03
C PHE A 69 -13.66 -5.64 -1.22
N SER A 70 -13.17 -4.41 -1.04
CA SER A 70 -13.92 -3.28 -0.47
C SER A 70 -13.54 -1.98 -1.19
N ASP A 71 -14.02 -0.84 -0.73
CA ASP A 71 -13.73 0.46 -1.36
C ASP A 71 -12.23 0.79 -1.39
N LEU A 72 -11.48 0.33 -0.38
CA LEU A 72 -10.06 0.64 -0.18
C LEU A 72 -9.14 -0.60 -0.20
N SER A 73 -9.69 -1.81 -0.40
CA SER A 73 -8.90 -3.04 -0.31
C SER A 73 -9.25 -4.15 -1.31
N LEU A 74 -8.33 -5.09 -1.46
CA LEU A 74 -8.48 -6.34 -2.17
C LEU A 74 -7.81 -7.47 -1.37
N THR A 75 -8.46 -8.62 -1.25
CA THR A 75 -7.81 -9.86 -0.79
C THR A 75 -7.50 -10.75 -1.97
N LEU A 76 -6.21 -11.08 -2.14
CA LEU A 76 -5.70 -11.91 -3.22
C LEU A 76 -5.16 -13.23 -2.65
N ASP A 77 -5.73 -14.34 -3.09
CA ASP A 77 -5.34 -15.68 -2.68
C ASP A 77 -4.51 -16.38 -3.78
N LEU A 78 -3.42 -17.02 -3.38
CA LEU A 78 -2.64 -17.92 -4.22
C LEU A 78 -2.99 -19.37 -3.81
N PRO A 79 -3.98 -19.99 -4.47
CA PRO A 79 -4.60 -21.23 -3.97
C PRO A 79 -3.64 -22.43 -3.97
N SER A 80 -2.62 -22.43 -4.85
CA SER A 80 -1.62 -23.49 -4.90
C SER A 80 -0.64 -23.45 -3.73
N THR A 81 -0.37 -22.28 -3.15
CA THR A 81 0.68 -22.08 -2.14
C THR A 81 0.16 -21.80 -0.74
N ASN A 82 -1.16 -21.70 -0.56
CA ASN A 82 -1.80 -21.30 0.71
C ASN A 82 -1.33 -19.93 1.24
N LEU A 83 -0.91 -19.05 0.33
CA LEU A 83 -0.57 -17.66 0.61
C LEU A 83 -1.77 -16.76 0.31
N ARG A 84 -2.09 -15.86 1.24
CA ARG A 84 -3.13 -14.84 1.11
C ARG A 84 -2.53 -13.45 1.30
N PHE A 85 -2.87 -12.50 0.45
CA PHE A 85 -2.39 -11.12 0.52
C PHE A 85 -3.55 -10.17 0.81
N PHE A 86 -3.36 -9.31 1.80
CA PHE A 86 -4.26 -8.19 2.08
C PHE A 86 -3.67 -6.94 1.46
N LEU A 87 -4.24 -6.51 0.33
CA LEU A 87 -3.80 -5.36 -0.42
C LEU A 87 -4.70 -4.18 -0.09
N VAL A 88 -4.25 -3.33 0.84
CA VAL A 88 -5.01 -2.17 1.30
C VAL A 88 -4.30 -0.90 0.88
N ARG A 89 -5.03 0.01 0.23
CA ARG A 89 -4.51 1.31 -0.18
C ARG A 89 -4.01 2.10 1.03
N GLY A 90 -2.76 2.56 0.95
CA GLY A 90 -2.15 3.35 2.00
C GLY A 90 -1.48 2.52 3.08
N SER A 91 -1.49 1.19 3.00
CA SER A 91 -0.72 0.42 3.96
C SER A 91 0.77 0.56 3.65
N PRO A 92 1.62 0.98 4.61
CA PRO A 92 3.07 0.95 4.43
C PRO A 92 3.61 -0.49 4.40
N TYR A 93 2.81 -1.49 4.79
CA TYR A 93 3.19 -2.89 4.78
C TYR A 93 2.44 -3.67 3.70
N LEU A 94 3.17 -4.41 2.86
CA LEU A 94 2.58 -5.54 2.15
C LEU A 94 2.36 -6.67 3.18
N THR A 95 1.10 -7.05 3.40
CA THR A 95 0.77 -8.13 4.34
C THR A 95 0.42 -9.42 3.60
N CYS A 96 1.09 -10.51 3.99
CA CYS A 96 0.85 -11.86 3.52
C CYS A 96 0.59 -12.81 4.70
N VAL A 97 -0.36 -13.72 4.54
CA VAL A 97 -0.65 -14.80 5.50
C VAL A 97 -0.30 -16.12 4.85
N ALA A 98 0.63 -16.85 5.47
CA ALA A 98 0.98 -18.21 5.12
C ALA A 98 0.22 -19.19 6.00
N THR A 99 -0.47 -20.15 5.39
CA THR A 99 -1.19 -21.20 6.11
C THR A 99 -0.65 -22.58 5.75
N ARG A 100 -0.65 -23.51 6.72
CA ARG A 100 -0.25 -24.92 6.53
C ARG A 100 1.23 -25.16 6.18
N GLY A 101 2.14 -24.42 6.82
CA GLY A 101 3.57 -24.71 6.74
C GLY A 101 4.18 -24.41 5.38
N VAL A 102 3.93 -23.20 4.86
CA VAL A 102 4.44 -22.74 3.57
C VAL A 102 5.95 -22.52 3.66
N ALA A 103 6.71 -23.09 2.74
CA ALA A 103 8.12 -22.76 2.59
C ALA A 103 8.25 -21.47 1.77
N VAL A 104 8.25 -20.33 2.46
CA VAL A 104 8.19 -19.01 1.84
C VAL A 104 9.48 -18.74 1.07
N SER A 105 9.34 -18.23 -0.14
CA SER A 105 10.43 -17.79 -1.00
C SER A 105 10.21 -16.35 -1.45
N ILE A 106 11.22 -15.51 -1.23
CA ILE A 106 11.25 -14.12 -1.66
C ILE A 106 12.44 -13.96 -2.60
N SER A 107 12.20 -13.78 -3.89
CA SER A 107 13.25 -13.53 -4.88
C SER A 107 13.31 -12.05 -5.24
N THR A 108 14.46 -11.60 -5.70
CA THR A 108 14.68 -10.23 -6.19
C THR A 108 15.49 -10.26 -7.48
N ILE A 109 15.33 -9.24 -8.32
CA ILE A 109 16.22 -9.02 -9.48
C ILE A 109 17.54 -8.34 -9.08
N HIS A 110 17.62 -7.86 -7.84
CA HIS A 110 18.75 -7.15 -7.27
C HIS A 110 19.65 -8.11 -6.48
N ALA A 111 20.91 -7.74 -6.25
CA ALA A 111 21.77 -8.49 -5.35
C ALA A 111 21.52 -8.08 -3.90
N ILE A 112 21.43 -9.07 -3.00
CA ILE A 112 21.33 -8.86 -1.56
C ILE A 112 22.73 -8.58 -1.03
N LEU A 113 22.94 -7.37 -0.52
CA LEU A 113 24.23 -6.93 0.02
C LEU A 113 24.34 -7.16 1.52
N GLU A 114 23.25 -6.92 2.25
CA GLU A 114 23.18 -7.14 3.69
C GLU A 114 21.87 -7.86 4.03
N PHE A 115 21.95 -8.82 4.94
CA PHE A 115 20.83 -9.61 5.42
C PHE A 115 20.99 -9.85 6.91
N ASN A 116 20.27 -9.07 7.72
CA ASN A 116 20.39 -9.08 9.18
C ASN A 116 19.08 -9.47 9.83
N SER A 117 19.14 -10.22 10.93
CA SER A 117 17.97 -10.61 11.72
C SER A 117 18.04 -10.07 13.13
N ASN A 118 16.89 -9.84 13.77
CA ASN A 118 16.85 -9.63 15.21
C ASN A 118 17.06 -10.95 15.98
N SER A 119 17.29 -10.86 17.29
CA SER A 119 17.53 -12.03 18.16
C SER A 119 16.36 -13.01 18.24
N SER A 120 15.13 -12.54 18.00
CA SER A 120 13.92 -13.38 18.03
C SER A 120 13.54 -13.97 16.68
N LEU A 121 14.29 -13.67 15.61
CA LEU A 121 14.00 -14.11 14.23
C LEU A 121 12.59 -13.72 13.75
N THR A 122 12.10 -12.57 14.22
CA THR A 122 10.79 -11.99 13.85
C THR A 122 10.91 -10.73 13.01
N LYS A 123 12.13 -10.19 12.88
CA LYS A 123 12.44 -9.05 12.02
C LYS A 123 13.71 -9.33 11.24
N TYR A 124 13.68 -9.01 9.95
CA TYR A 124 14.83 -9.05 9.06
C TYR A 124 14.97 -7.73 8.31
N THR A 125 16.21 -7.25 8.18
CA THR A 125 16.57 -6.07 7.41
C THR A 125 17.41 -6.51 6.21
N ILE A 126 16.97 -6.14 5.02
CA ILE A 126 17.55 -6.54 3.75
C ILE A 126 17.98 -5.28 3.01
N LYS A 127 19.27 -5.21 2.64
CA LYS A 127 19.78 -4.12 1.81
C LYS A 127 20.14 -4.65 0.43
N LEU A 128 19.60 -4.01 -0.59
CA LEU A 128 19.78 -4.40 -1.98
C LEU A 128 20.80 -3.49 -2.68
N ASN A 129 21.39 -3.97 -3.78
CA ASN A 129 22.38 -3.21 -4.55
C ASN A 129 21.80 -2.02 -5.35
N ASN A 130 20.49 -1.82 -5.35
CA ASN A 130 19.81 -0.64 -5.88
C ASN A 130 19.61 0.46 -4.79
N ASN A 131 20.28 0.34 -3.65
CA ASN A 131 20.17 1.23 -2.48
C ASN A 131 18.83 1.19 -1.74
N GLN A 132 17.95 0.23 -2.04
CA GLN A 132 16.73 0.03 -1.25
C GLN A 132 17.01 -0.84 -0.02
N THR A 133 16.39 -0.46 1.10
CA THR A 133 16.38 -1.24 2.33
C THR A 133 14.96 -1.70 2.64
N TRP A 134 14.76 -2.99 2.80
CA TRP A 134 13.47 -3.61 3.08
C TRP A 134 13.46 -4.26 4.46
N LEU A 135 12.33 -4.15 5.14
CA LEU A 135 12.09 -4.74 6.46
C LEU A 135 11.04 -5.83 6.32
N ILE A 136 11.34 -7.02 6.83
CA ILE A 136 10.39 -8.14 6.91
C ILE A 136 10.08 -8.41 8.38
N TYR A 137 8.81 -8.35 8.73
CA TYR A 137 8.29 -8.68 10.05
C TYR A 137 7.44 -9.94 10.00
N THR A 138 7.62 -10.85 10.95
CA THR A 138 6.78 -12.05 11.06
C THR A 138 6.08 -12.16 12.40
N SER A 139 4.91 -12.79 12.42
CA SER A 139 4.11 -12.98 13.64
C SER A 139 4.73 -13.95 14.65
N SER A 140 5.67 -14.79 14.18
CA SER A 140 6.39 -15.77 14.98
C SER A 140 7.79 -15.98 14.37
N PRO A 141 8.75 -16.53 15.13
CA PRO A 141 10.09 -16.78 14.62
C PRO A 141 10.06 -17.59 13.32
N ILE A 142 10.78 -17.11 12.30
CA ILE A 142 10.99 -17.80 11.03
C ILE A 142 12.49 -17.83 10.77
N ASN A 143 13.05 -18.97 10.40
CA ASN A 143 14.45 -19.03 10.00
C ASN A 143 14.54 -18.78 8.49
N LEU A 144 15.08 -17.61 8.12
CA LEU A 144 15.28 -17.23 6.73
C LEU A 144 16.76 -17.36 6.36
N ASN A 145 17.02 -18.10 5.28
CA ASN A 145 18.32 -18.17 4.64
C ASN A 145 18.30 -17.32 3.38
N HIS A 146 19.45 -16.76 3.00
CA HIS A 146 19.58 -16.00 1.77
C HIS A 146 20.68 -16.58 0.87
N GLY A 147 20.46 -16.49 -0.44
CA GLY A 147 21.50 -16.55 -1.46
C GLY A 147 21.74 -15.16 -2.04
N LEU A 148 22.34 -15.09 -3.24
CA LEU A 148 22.67 -13.80 -3.88
C LEU A 148 21.43 -12.94 -4.18
N SER A 149 20.32 -13.56 -4.59
CA SER A 149 19.11 -12.87 -5.07
C SER A 149 17.82 -13.56 -4.62
N SER A 150 17.89 -14.42 -3.61
CA SER A 150 16.74 -15.13 -3.07
C SER A 150 16.85 -15.31 -1.56
N ILE A 151 15.70 -15.30 -0.90
CA ILE A 151 15.53 -15.57 0.52
C ILE A 151 14.51 -16.71 0.63
N THR A 152 14.80 -17.70 1.45
CA THR A 152 13.96 -18.90 1.60
C THR A 152 13.81 -19.28 3.07
N SER A 153 12.70 -19.93 3.38
CA SER A 153 12.43 -20.50 4.70
C SER A 153 12.06 -21.98 4.59
N GLY A 154 12.14 -22.68 5.73
CA GLY A 154 11.37 -23.91 5.93
C GLY A 154 9.87 -23.64 6.06
N GLY A 155 9.10 -24.63 6.46
CA GLY A 155 7.65 -24.47 6.62
C GLY A 155 7.29 -23.42 7.67
N PHE A 156 6.50 -22.41 7.27
CA PHE A 156 6.03 -21.32 8.11
C PHE A 156 4.50 -21.21 8.08
N SER A 157 3.90 -20.90 9.23
CA SER A 157 2.48 -20.56 9.34
C SER A 157 2.35 -19.31 10.19
N GLY A 158 1.75 -18.25 9.63
CA GLY A 158 1.68 -16.97 10.30
C GLY A 158 1.55 -15.81 9.33
N VAL A 159 1.74 -14.60 9.85
CA VAL A 159 1.68 -13.34 9.10
C VAL A 159 3.09 -12.87 8.80
N ILE A 160 3.31 -12.41 7.56
CA ILE A 160 4.54 -11.77 7.07
C ILE A 160 4.15 -10.38 6.58
N ARG A 161 4.86 -9.35 7.05
CA ARG A 161 4.66 -7.96 6.66
C ARG A 161 5.97 -7.41 6.12
N ILE A 162 5.92 -6.82 4.94
CA ILE A 162 7.11 -6.32 4.25
C ILE A 162 6.93 -4.82 4.01
N ALA A 163 7.91 -4.02 4.40
CA ALA A 163 7.91 -2.57 4.19
C ALA A 163 9.25 -2.10 3.60
N ILE A 164 9.19 -1.15 2.67
CA ILE A 164 10.38 -0.38 2.28
C ILE A 164 10.69 0.65 3.35
N LEU A 165 11.97 0.82 3.67
CA LEU A 165 12.49 1.93 4.45
C LEU A 165 12.86 3.06 3.46
N PRO A 166 12.05 4.14 3.34
CA PRO A 166 12.19 5.12 2.26
C PRO A 166 13.45 5.99 2.40
N VAL A 167 13.92 6.17 3.62
CA VAL A 167 15.16 6.88 3.97
C VAL A 167 15.89 6.05 5.00
N SER A 168 17.22 5.92 4.90
CA SER A 168 18.08 5.26 5.90
C SER A 168 18.21 6.06 7.20
N ASP A 169 17.09 6.59 7.70
CA ASP A 169 16.95 7.29 8.98
C ASP A 169 16.44 6.29 10.04
N PRO A 170 17.18 6.10 11.15
CA PRO A 170 16.74 5.26 12.26
C PRO A 170 15.33 5.58 12.79
N GLY A 171 14.89 6.85 12.72
CA GLY A 171 13.55 7.27 13.16
C GLY A 171 12.43 6.60 12.38
N TYR A 172 12.60 6.39 11.07
CA TYR A 172 11.61 5.73 10.23
C TYR A 172 11.49 4.24 10.56
N GLU A 173 12.63 3.59 10.77
CA GLU A 173 12.67 2.18 11.17
C GLU A 173 11.98 1.98 12.53
N LEU A 174 12.20 2.87 13.50
CA LEU A 174 11.53 2.82 14.80
C LEU A 174 9.99 2.98 14.69
N ILE A 175 9.52 3.84 13.80
CA ILE A 175 8.08 4.00 13.53
C ILE A 175 7.52 2.72 12.90
N LEU A 176 8.19 2.17 11.89
CA LEU A 176 7.77 0.91 11.26
C LEU A 176 7.79 -0.26 12.27
N ASP A 177 8.82 -0.35 13.11
CA ASP A 177 8.92 -1.36 14.16
C ASP A 177 7.73 -1.28 15.12
N ARG A 178 7.40 -0.07 15.58
CA ARG A 178 6.32 0.19 16.54
C ARG A 178 4.96 -0.26 16.01
N PHE A 179 4.66 0.03 14.74
CA PHE A 179 3.36 -0.28 14.14
C PHE A 179 3.33 -1.60 13.35
N SER A 180 4.46 -2.31 13.29
CA SER A 180 4.58 -3.56 12.54
C SER A 180 3.57 -4.61 12.97
N SER A 181 3.12 -4.62 14.24
CA SER A 181 2.24 -5.64 14.80
C SER A 181 0.76 -5.54 14.41
N CYS A 182 0.34 -4.43 13.80
CA CYS A 182 -1.03 -4.16 13.37
C CYS A 182 -1.09 -4.00 11.85
N TYR A 183 -2.13 -4.53 11.19
CA TYR A 183 -2.29 -4.42 9.74
C TYR A 183 -3.76 -4.36 9.33
N PRO A 184 -4.09 -3.66 8.23
CA PRO A 184 -5.45 -3.60 7.73
C PRO A 184 -5.76 -4.84 6.89
N VAL A 185 -7.03 -5.29 6.90
CA VAL A 185 -7.52 -6.40 6.08
C VAL A 185 -8.61 -5.98 5.10
N SER A 186 -9.36 -4.94 5.44
CA SER A 186 -10.36 -4.32 4.59
C SER A 186 -10.45 -2.81 4.88
N GLY A 187 -11.15 -2.07 4.03
CA GLY A 187 -11.43 -0.66 4.32
C GLY A 187 -12.56 -0.08 3.48
N ASP A 188 -13.46 0.65 4.13
CA ASP A 188 -14.70 1.18 3.56
C ASP A 188 -14.69 2.71 3.54
N ALA A 189 -15.36 3.28 2.54
CA ALA A 189 -15.50 4.71 2.34
C ALA A 189 -16.97 5.12 2.51
N VAL A 190 -17.31 5.69 3.67
CA VAL A 190 -18.69 5.93 4.06
C VAL A 190 -19.00 7.42 4.12
N PHE A 191 -20.08 7.83 3.46
CA PHE A 191 -20.63 9.18 3.55
C PHE A 191 -21.71 9.22 4.63
N THR A 192 -21.32 9.48 5.88
CA THR A 192 -22.24 9.47 7.03
C THR A 192 -22.87 10.83 7.30
N LYS A 193 -22.24 11.93 6.86
CA LYS A 193 -22.69 13.31 7.08
C LYS A 193 -22.44 14.14 5.81
N PRO A 194 -23.20 15.23 5.59
CA PRO A 194 -22.95 16.15 4.49
C PRO A 194 -21.49 16.62 4.48
N PHE A 195 -20.86 16.61 3.30
CA PHE A 195 -19.49 17.10 3.08
C PHE A 195 -18.43 16.39 3.94
N CYS A 196 -18.72 15.16 4.36
CA CYS A 196 -17.87 14.38 5.23
C CYS A 196 -17.74 12.95 4.69
N LEU A 197 -16.51 12.54 4.44
CA LEU A 197 -16.16 11.17 4.05
C LEU A 197 -15.41 10.52 5.22
N GLU A 198 -15.87 9.35 5.65
CA GLU A 198 -15.20 8.56 6.68
C GLU A 198 -14.57 7.32 6.05
N TYR A 199 -13.24 7.20 6.17
CA TYR A 199 -12.55 5.94 5.87
C TYR A 199 -12.44 5.11 7.14
N LYS A 200 -12.90 3.85 7.09
CA LYS A 200 -12.78 2.90 8.20
C LYS A 200 -12.02 1.68 7.75
N TRP A 201 -11.00 1.28 8.51
CA TRP A 201 -10.25 0.06 8.24
C TRP A 201 -10.59 -1.02 9.26
N GLU A 202 -10.93 -2.21 8.76
CA GLU A 202 -10.87 -3.40 9.59
C GLU A 202 -9.40 -3.79 9.73
N LYS A 203 -8.95 -4.02 10.97
CA LYS A 203 -7.55 -4.33 11.27
C LYS A 203 -7.43 -5.63 12.06
N LYS A 204 -6.26 -6.25 11.97
CA LYS A 204 -5.85 -7.40 12.79
C LYS A 204 -4.48 -7.16 13.40
N GLY A 205 -4.20 -7.92 14.45
CA GLY A 205 -2.97 -7.79 15.22
C GLY A 205 -3.14 -6.88 16.43
N TRP A 206 -2.02 -6.31 16.90
CA TRP A 206 -1.96 -5.59 18.17
C TRP A 206 -1.48 -4.16 17.97
N GLY A 207 -2.08 -3.22 18.69
CA GLY A 207 -1.74 -1.81 18.67
C GLY A 207 -2.52 -0.97 17.66
N ASP A 208 -2.02 0.23 17.41
CA ASP A 208 -2.64 1.19 16.50
C ASP A 208 -2.27 0.89 15.04
N LEU A 209 -3.13 1.32 14.12
CA LEU A 209 -2.95 1.12 12.70
C LEU A 209 -2.19 2.30 12.10
N LEU A 210 -1.07 2.05 11.43
CA LEU A 210 -0.37 3.06 10.64
C LEU A 210 -0.78 2.94 9.17
N MET A 211 -1.27 4.05 8.62
CA MET A 211 -1.66 4.19 7.21
C MET A 211 -1.01 5.44 6.61
N LEU A 212 -0.87 5.47 5.29
CA LEU A 212 -0.23 6.55 4.53
C LEU A 212 -1.29 7.40 3.85
N ALA A 213 -1.30 8.69 4.17
CA ALA A 213 -2.26 9.67 3.72
C ALA A 213 -1.70 10.50 2.56
N HIS A 214 -2.46 10.62 1.46
CA HIS A 214 -2.15 11.58 0.40
C HIS A 214 -2.18 13.03 0.92
N PRO A 215 -1.52 13.98 0.23
CA PRO A 215 -1.54 15.39 0.61
C PRO A 215 -2.96 15.96 0.77
N LEU A 216 -3.90 15.54 -0.08
CA LEU A 216 -5.30 15.94 0.05
C LEU A 216 -5.95 15.36 1.32
N HIS A 217 -5.66 14.11 1.68
CA HIS A 217 -6.17 13.53 2.92
C HIS A 217 -5.70 14.36 4.11
N VAL A 218 -4.38 14.65 4.21
CA VAL A 218 -3.80 15.45 5.29
C VAL A 218 -4.49 16.82 5.42
N ARG A 219 -4.79 17.48 4.30
CA ARG A 219 -5.52 18.76 4.29
C ARG A 219 -6.96 18.65 4.80
N LEU A 220 -7.64 17.54 4.53
CA LEU A 220 -9.05 17.31 4.88
C LEU A 220 -9.25 16.67 6.25
N LEU A 221 -8.21 16.08 6.83
CA LEU A 221 -8.26 15.48 8.16
C LEU A 221 -8.62 16.56 9.19
N SER A 222 -9.74 16.36 9.89
CA SER A 222 -10.12 17.28 10.95
C SER A 222 -9.29 17.03 12.20
N GLY A 223 -8.33 17.91 12.50
CA GLY A 223 -7.39 17.76 13.62
C GLY A 223 -8.02 17.64 15.01
N ASN A 224 -9.31 17.97 15.18
CA ASN A 224 -9.98 17.97 16.50
C ASN A 224 -10.98 16.82 16.73
N ASP A 225 -11.41 16.09 15.70
CA ASP A 225 -12.55 15.16 15.80
C ASP A 225 -12.19 13.68 15.56
N CYS A 226 -10.92 13.37 15.29
CA CYS A 226 -10.48 12.02 15.00
C CYS A 226 -9.41 11.64 16.02
N GLY A 227 -9.54 10.48 16.68
CA GLY A 227 -8.52 9.90 17.54
C GLY A 227 -7.29 9.41 16.76
N ILE A 228 -6.80 10.25 15.84
CA ILE A 228 -5.70 9.97 14.93
C ILE A 228 -4.50 10.82 15.31
N ALA A 229 -3.31 10.35 14.96
CA ALA A 229 -2.08 11.14 15.06
C ALA A 229 -1.41 11.21 13.69
N VAL A 230 -1.16 12.42 13.20
CA VAL A 230 -0.37 12.65 11.97
C VAL A 230 1.11 12.66 12.33
N LEU A 231 1.91 11.91 11.58
CA LEU A 231 3.37 11.82 11.73
C LEU A 231 4.02 12.62 10.61
N ASP A 232 4.06 13.95 10.76
CA ASP A 232 4.48 14.88 9.70
C ASP A 232 5.87 14.55 9.12
N ASP A 233 6.79 14.05 9.94
CA ASP A 233 8.16 13.72 9.53
C ASP A 233 8.30 12.32 8.91
N PHE A 234 7.25 11.50 8.91
CA PHE A 234 7.27 10.14 8.35
C PHE A 234 6.58 10.10 6.98
N LYS A 235 7.38 10.06 5.91
CA LYS A 235 6.91 10.30 4.54
C LYS A 235 7.41 9.29 3.52
N TYR A 236 6.54 8.94 2.57
CA TYR A 236 6.87 8.11 1.40
C TYR A 236 6.73 8.94 0.13
N GLN A 237 7.70 8.81 -0.78
CA GLN A 237 7.62 9.48 -2.08
C GLN A 237 6.67 8.70 -3.00
N SER A 238 5.81 9.42 -3.71
CA SER A 238 4.74 8.83 -4.52
C SER A 238 4.39 9.71 -5.72
N ILE A 239 3.74 9.13 -6.74
CA ILE A 239 3.28 9.87 -7.93
C ILE A 239 2.27 10.97 -7.59
N ASP A 240 1.54 10.81 -6.49
CA ASP A 240 0.50 11.74 -6.03
C ASP A 240 1.03 12.72 -4.96
N GLY A 241 2.36 12.88 -4.85
CA GLY A 241 3.04 13.67 -3.83
C GLY A 241 3.48 12.85 -2.62
N GLU A 242 3.97 13.53 -1.58
CA GLU A 242 4.43 12.89 -0.34
C GLU A 242 3.26 12.27 0.43
N LEU A 243 3.34 10.97 0.69
CA LEU A 243 2.38 10.28 1.55
C LEU A 243 2.85 10.37 2.99
N VAL A 244 2.02 10.90 3.88
CA VAL A 244 2.36 11.14 5.29
C VAL A 244 1.79 10.01 6.16
N GLY A 245 2.55 9.55 7.15
CA GLY A 245 2.07 8.58 8.13
C GLY A 245 0.94 9.15 8.99
N VAL A 246 -0.15 8.40 9.13
CA VAL A 246 -1.25 8.74 10.04
C VAL A 246 -1.63 7.47 10.81
N VAL A 247 -1.64 7.60 12.13
CA VAL A 247 -1.97 6.54 13.07
C VAL A 247 -3.45 6.64 13.42
N GLY A 248 -4.21 5.58 13.18
CA GLY A 248 -5.64 5.49 13.46
C GLY A 248 -6.38 4.65 12.41
N ASP A 249 -7.47 4.00 12.81
CA ASP A 249 -8.28 3.09 12.00
C ASP A 249 -9.60 3.70 11.49
N SER A 250 -9.87 4.97 11.82
CA SER A 250 -10.91 5.77 11.18
C SER A 250 -10.43 7.19 10.89
N TRP A 251 -10.57 7.63 9.64
CA TRP A 251 -10.25 8.99 9.21
C TRP A 251 -11.50 9.73 8.78
N VAL A 252 -11.74 10.89 9.38
CA VAL A 252 -12.84 11.78 9.01
C VAL A 252 -12.27 12.90 8.14
N LEU A 253 -12.64 12.89 6.87
CA LEU A 253 -12.23 13.86 5.85
C LEU A 253 -13.38 14.84 5.62
N LYS A 254 -13.16 16.12 5.95
CA LYS A 254 -14.17 17.17 5.81
C LYS A 254 -13.82 18.11 4.68
N THR A 255 -14.78 18.30 3.78
CA THR A 255 -14.67 19.27 2.69
C THR A 255 -15.54 20.49 2.99
N ASP A 256 -15.08 21.68 2.59
CA ASP A 256 -15.95 22.85 2.62
C ASP A 256 -17.02 22.73 1.53
N PRO A 257 -18.29 23.01 1.84
CA PRO A 257 -19.36 22.96 0.86
C PRO A 257 -19.19 24.06 -0.19
N VAL A 258 -19.34 23.69 -1.47
CA VAL A 258 -19.46 24.66 -2.56
C VAL A 258 -20.93 24.75 -2.95
N SER A 259 -21.52 25.94 -2.79
CA SER A 259 -22.91 26.19 -3.21
C SER A 259 -22.98 26.30 -4.72
N VAL A 260 -23.52 25.28 -5.37
CA VAL A 260 -23.75 25.28 -6.83
C VAL A 260 -25.19 25.75 -7.09
N THR A 261 -25.34 26.78 -7.91
CA THR A 261 -26.64 27.27 -8.38
C THR A 261 -26.67 27.27 -9.90
N TRP A 262 -27.86 27.40 -10.51
CA TRP A 262 -28.02 27.50 -11.96
C TRP A 262 -27.34 28.72 -12.57
N HIS A 263 -27.04 29.73 -11.76
CA HIS A 263 -26.47 30.98 -12.21
C HIS A 263 -24.98 31.05 -11.92
N SER A 264 -24.25 31.71 -12.81
CA SER A 264 -22.89 32.17 -12.55
C SER A 264 -22.89 32.98 -11.24
N ILE A 265 -21.94 32.70 -10.35
CA ILE A 265 -21.76 33.43 -9.08
C ILE A 265 -21.59 34.93 -9.32
N ARG A 266 -21.01 35.31 -10.47
CA ARG A 266 -20.79 36.71 -10.87
C ARG A 266 -21.84 37.26 -11.84
N GLY A 267 -22.77 36.43 -12.29
CA GLY A 267 -23.74 36.78 -13.33
C GLY A 267 -23.07 37.16 -14.65
N VAL A 268 -23.81 37.89 -15.47
CA VAL A 268 -23.32 38.57 -16.68
C VAL A 268 -23.39 40.07 -16.44
N LYS A 269 -22.47 40.83 -17.05
CA LYS A 269 -22.47 42.28 -16.94
C LYS A 269 -23.67 42.88 -17.67
N GLU A 270 -24.32 43.86 -17.07
CA GLU A 270 -25.50 44.52 -17.63
C GLU A 270 -25.24 45.14 -19.01
N GLU A 271 -24.03 45.67 -19.23
CA GLU A 271 -23.58 46.23 -20.52
C GLU A 271 -23.66 45.22 -21.69
N SER A 272 -23.59 43.92 -21.40
CA SER A 272 -23.69 42.84 -22.39
C SER A 272 -25.12 42.30 -22.55
N TYR A 273 -26.09 42.75 -21.76
CA TYR A 273 -27.46 42.22 -21.83
C TYR A 273 -28.12 42.44 -23.20
N PRO A 274 -28.03 43.62 -23.84
CA PRO A 274 -28.65 43.84 -25.14
C PRO A 274 -28.12 42.88 -26.20
N GLU A 275 -26.80 42.71 -26.28
CA GLU A 275 -26.14 41.80 -27.23
C GLU A 275 -26.57 40.34 -27.00
N ILE A 276 -26.68 39.92 -25.75
CA ILE A 276 -27.10 38.56 -25.40
C ILE A 276 -28.57 38.33 -25.71
N ILE A 277 -29.44 39.31 -25.44
CA ILE A 277 -30.87 39.23 -25.77
C ILE A 277 -31.05 39.18 -27.28
N ASP A 278 -30.31 39.97 -28.05
CA ASP A 278 -30.38 39.95 -29.52
C ASP A 278 -29.91 38.62 -30.14
N ALA A 279 -29.01 37.91 -29.47
CA ALA A 279 -28.46 36.62 -29.94
C ALA A 279 -29.32 35.39 -29.58
N LEU A 280 -30.31 35.53 -28.69
CA LEU A 280 -31.20 34.46 -28.22
C LEU A 280 -32.53 34.45 -28.98
#